data_AF-A0A6L3YKC5-F1
#
_entry.id   AF-A0A6L3YKC5-F1
#
_cell.length_a   1.000
_cell.length_b   1.000
_cell.length_c   1.000
_cell.angle_alpha   90.00
_cell.angle_beta   90.00
_cell.angle_gamma   90.00
#
_symmetry.space_group_name_H-M   'P 1'
#
loop_
_entity.id
_entity.type
_entity.pdbx_description
1 polymer ?
#
loop_
_entity_poly.entity_id
_entity_poly.type
_entity_poly.pdbx_seq_one_letter_code
_entity_poly.pdbx_strand_id
1 'polypeptide(L)'
;MTVDSLKTTGWNADLTGEHPMFRITKEQRRAIHRKWQQADQGLSYRAFRKLVIPVAAAEGAVALPWCGMWLCIEADGYTHS
;
A
#
# COMPACT_ATOMS: atom_id res chain seq x y z
N MET A 1 37.97 -21.53 7.40
CA MET A 1 36.54 -21.83 7.12
C MET A 1 35.75 -20.62 7.57
N THR A 2 35.46 -19.73 6.63
CA THR A 2 34.68 -18.52 6.89
C THR A 2 33.22 -18.88 6.68
N VAL A 3 32.40 -18.74 7.71
CA VAL A 3 30.94 -18.87 7.57
C VAL A 3 30.43 -17.54 6.99
N ASP A 4 30.02 -17.57 5.74
CA ASP A 4 29.30 -16.46 5.12
C ASP A 4 27.94 -16.34 5.79
N SER A 5 27.81 -15.34 6.66
CA SER A 5 26.55 -14.96 7.29
C SER A 5 25.69 -14.25 6.26
N LEU A 6 24.65 -14.95 5.78
CA LEU A 6 23.52 -14.41 5.05
C LEU A 6 22.99 -13.17 5.77
N LYS A 7 23.23 -11.98 5.22
CA LYS A 7 22.54 -10.76 5.65
C LYS A 7 21.13 -10.80 5.08
N THR A 8 20.24 -11.47 5.82
CA THR A 8 18.80 -11.32 5.78
C THR A 8 18.43 -9.84 5.71
N THR A 9 17.55 -9.51 4.77
CA THR A 9 16.81 -8.26 4.63
C THR A 9 16.24 -7.79 5.96
N GLY A 10 16.95 -6.89 6.63
CA GLY A 10 16.51 -6.21 7.84
C GLY A 10 15.99 -4.83 7.48
N TRP A 11 14.67 -4.67 7.51
CA TRP A 11 14.04 -3.35 7.56
C TRP A 11 14.56 -2.64 8.82
N ASN A 12 15.39 -1.61 8.65
CA ASN A 12 15.71 -0.68 9.73
C ASN A 12 14.45 0.14 10.00
N ALA A 13 13.60 -0.33 10.90
CA ALA A 13 12.55 0.49 11.48
C ALA A 13 13.21 1.55 12.36
N ASP A 14 13.17 2.79 11.87
CA ASP A 14 13.52 3.98 12.64
C ASP A 14 12.67 4.03 13.92
N LEU A 15 13.31 4.32 15.06
CA LEU A 15 12.70 4.34 16.40
C LEU A 15 11.99 5.68 16.70
N THR A 16 11.76 6.50 15.67
CA THR A 16 10.83 7.61 15.75
C THR A 16 9.42 7.03 15.68
N GLY A 17 8.51 7.44 16.57
CA GLY A 17 7.14 6.91 16.66
C GLY A 17 6.24 7.18 15.44
N GLU A 18 6.82 7.40 14.26
CA GLU A 18 6.12 7.42 12.99
C GLU A 18 6.10 5.99 12.42
N HIS A 19 4.92 5.37 12.43
CA HIS A 19 4.72 4.15 11.63
C HIS A 19 5.22 4.44 10.21
N PRO A 20 6.14 3.64 9.64
CA PRO A 20 6.57 3.84 8.29
C PRO A 20 5.33 3.76 7.40
N MET A 21 4.88 4.91 6.90
CA MET A 21 3.89 4.96 5.83
C MET A 21 4.52 4.19 4.68
N PHE A 22 4.07 2.95 4.48
CA PHE A 22 4.52 2.14 3.36
C PHE A 22 4.30 2.93 2.07
N ARG A 23 5.33 2.97 1.23
CA ARG A 23 5.33 3.83 0.05
C ARG A 23 4.54 3.15 -1.06
N ILE A 24 3.43 3.76 -1.45
CA ILE A 24 2.66 3.35 -2.64
C ILE A 24 3.26 3.95 -3.92
N THR A 25 3.20 3.20 -5.01
CA THR A 25 3.76 3.61 -6.30
C THR A 25 2.98 4.79 -6.91
N LYS A 26 3.51 5.39 -7.98
CA LYS A 26 2.80 6.42 -8.74
C LYS A 26 1.53 5.87 -9.40
N GLU A 27 1.59 4.65 -9.91
CA GLU A 27 0.45 4.02 -10.59
C GLU A 27 -0.64 3.59 -9.60
N GLN A 28 -0.26 3.07 -8.42
CA GLN A 28 -1.21 2.85 -7.32
C GLN A 28 -1.90 4.14 -6.90
N ARG A 29 -1.16 5.26 -6.74
CA ARG A 29 -1.79 6.56 -6.44
C ARG A 29 -2.79 6.98 -7.50
N ARG A 30 -2.49 6.76 -8.79
CA ARG A 30 -3.43 7.05 -9.88
C ARG A 30 -4.66 6.16 -9.80
N ALA A 31 -4.51 4.87 -9.53
CA ALA A 31 -5.63 3.94 -9.35
C ALA A 31 -6.52 4.32 -8.16
N ILE A 32 -5.92 4.63 -7.01
CA ILE A 32 -6.63 5.09 -5.81
C ILE A 32 -7.38 6.39 -6.09
N HIS A 33 -6.75 7.35 -6.77
CA HIS A 33 -7.41 8.61 -7.15
C HIS A 33 -8.60 8.37 -8.08
N ARG A 34 -8.48 7.50 -9.09
CA ARG A 34 -9.60 7.13 -9.97
C ARG A 34 -10.75 6.51 -9.18
N LYS A 35 -10.48 5.63 -8.21
CA LYS A 35 -11.53 5.04 -7.36
C LYS A 35 -12.21 6.06 -6.45
N TRP A 36 -11.44 6.99 -5.89
CA TRP A 36 -11.99 8.12 -5.14
C TRP A 36 -12.89 9.02 -6.02
N GLN A 37 -12.50 9.30 -7.26
CA GLN A 37 -13.34 10.06 -8.20
C GLN A 37 -14.63 9.31 -8.60
N GLN A 38 -14.62 7.98 -8.62
CA GLN A 38 -15.81 7.16 -8.90
C GLN A 38 -16.78 7.15 -7.72
N ALA A 39 -16.26 7.02 -6.50
CA ALA A 39 -17.02 7.12 -5.26
C ALA A 39 -16.08 7.54 -4.13
N ASP A 40 -16.28 8.75 -3.62
CA ASP A 40 -15.42 9.35 -2.60
C ASP A 40 -15.72 8.84 -1.18
N GLN A 41 -16.87 8.17 -1.01
CA GLN A 41 -17.38 7.67 0.28
C GLN A 41 -17.49 8.79 1.33
N GLY A 42 -17.75 10.04 0.90
CA GLY A 42 -17.79 11.22 1.75
C GLY A 42 -16.42 11.66 2.29
N LEU A 43 -15.32 11.11 1.77
CA LEU A 43 -13.97 11.40 2.23
C LEU A 43 -13.24 12.36 1.28
N SER A 44 -12.39 13.22 1.85
CA SER A 44 -11.35 13.88 1.03
C SER A 44 -10.38 12.84 0.47
N TYR A 45 -9.75 13.12 -0.67
CA TYR A 45 -8.74 12.23 -1.25
C TYR A 45 -7.61 11.87 -0.25
N ARG A 46 -7.20 12.82 0.61
CA ARG A 46 -6.18 12.56 1.63
C ARG A 46 -6.65 11.58 2.70
N ALA A 47 -7.92 11.64 3.11
CA ALA A 47 -8.51 10.69 4.05
C ALA A 47 -8.72 9.32 3.40
N PHE A 48 -9.26 9.29 2.18
CA PHE A 48 -9.46 8.06 1.40
C PHE A 48 -8.16 7.29 1.18
N ARG A 49 -7.06 7.98 0.82
CA ARG A 49 -5.75 7.36 0.63
C ARG A 49 -5.15 6.76 1.90
N LYS A 50 -5.57 7.19 3.09
CA LYS A 50 -5.14 6.60 4.37
C LYS A 50 -5.81 5.25 4.66
N LEU A 51 -6.87 4.89 3.93
CA LEU A 51 -7.53 3.59 4.07
C LEU A 51 -6.72 2.45 3.45
N VAL A 52 -5.70 2.77 2.65
CA VAL A 52 -4.85 1.79 1.97
C VAL A 52 -4.00 1.07 3.00
N ILE A 53 -3.93 -0.26 2.90
CA ILE A 53 -3.09 -1.12 3.75
C ILE A 53 -2.18 -2.00 2.87
N PRO A 54 -0.98 -2.38 3.34
CA PRO A 54 -0.12 -3.29 2.59
C PRO A 54 -0.69 -4.70 2.58
N VAL A 55 -0.51 -5.43 1.47
CA VAL A 55 -0.87 -6.85 1.39
C VAL A 55 0.37 -7.69 1.70
N ALA A 56 0.33 -8.47 2.77
CA ALA A 56 1.49 -9.29 3.19
C ALA A 56 1.79 -10.45 2.24
N ALA A 57 0.79 -10.95 1.51
CA ALA A 57 0.90 -12.12 0.64
C ALA A 57 1.30 -11.80 -0.81
N ALA A 58 1.39 -10.51 -1.18
CA ALA A 58 1.68 -10.07 -2.53
C ALA A 58 2.66 -8.90 -2.49
N GLU A 59 3.86 -9.10 -3.05
CA GLU A 59 4.94 -8.14 -2.98
C GLU A 59 4.56 -6.83 -3.68
N GLY A 60 4.51 -5.73 -2.92
CA GLY A 60 4.23 -4.40 -3.45
C GLY A 60 2.75 -4.12 -3.73
N ALA A 61 1.84 -5.08 -3.53
CA ALA A 61 0.41 -4.86 -3.64
C ALA A 61 -0.18 -4.18 -2.40
N VAL A 62 -1.29 -3.48 -2.60
CA VAL A 62 -2.01 -2.79 -1.51
C VAL A 62 -3.50 -3.09 -1.59
N ALA A 63 -4.15 -3.13 -0.43
CA ALA A 63 -5.59 -3.30 -0.33
C ALA A 63 -6.27 -1.98 0.04
N LEU A 64 -7.45 -1.72 -0.55
CA LEU A 64 -8.25 -0.51 -0.33
C LEU A 64 -9.72 -0.92 -0.12
N PRO A 65 -10.34 -0.56 1.01
CA PRO A 65 -11.79 -0.70 1.15
C PRO A 65 -12.52 0.35 0.31
N TRP A 66 -13.46 -0.09 -0.52
CA TRP A 66 -14.21 0.75 -1.46
C TRP A 66 -15.63 0.21 -1.64
N CYS A 67 -16.66 1.01 -1.36
CA CYS A 67 -18.06 0.67 -1.59
C CYS A 67 -18.51 -0.70 -1.05
N GLY A 68 -18.02 -1.07 0.15
CA GLY A 68 -18.36 -2.35 0.78
C GLY A 68 -17.59 -3.57 0.28
N MET A 69 -16.60 -3.38 -0.61
CA MET A 69 -15.68 -4.43 -1.06
C MET A 69 -14.22 -4.05 -0.82
N TRP A 70 -13.32 -5.03 -0.88
CA TRP A 70 -11.88 -4.81 -0.87
C TRP A 70 -11.36 -4.83 -2.30
N LEU A 71 -10.48 -3.89 -2.62
CA LEU A 71 -9.75 -3.85 -3.88
C LEU A 71 -8.28 -4.13 -3.61
N CYS A 72 -7.70 -5.08 -4.34
CA CYS A 72 -6.26 -5.23 -4.45
C CYS A 72 -5.75 -4.37 -5.61
N ILE A 73 -4.68 -3.62 -5.35
CA ILE A 73 -4.03 -2.74 -6.33
C ILE A 73 -2.55 -3.12 -6.39
N GLU A 74 -2.16 -3.70 -7.52
CA GLU A 74 -0.79 -4.11 -7.79
C GLU A 74 0.15 -2.90 -7.94
N ALA A 75 1.47 -3.15 -7.90
CA ALA A 75 2.47 -2.09 -7.99
C ALA A 75 2.37 -1.26 -9.30
N ASP A 76 1.88 -1.87 -10.38
CA ASP A 76 1.65 -1.24 -11.70
C ASP A 76 0.28 -0.52 -11.81
N GLY A 77 -0.54 -0.58 -10.76
CA GLY A 77 -1.86 0.02 -10.71
C GLY A 77 -3.00 -0.86 -11.24
N TYR A 78 -2.74 -2.11 -11.64
CA TYR A 78 -3.81 -3.07 -11.93
C TYR A 78 -4.69 -3.25 -10.69
N THR A 79 -6.00 -3.12 -10.87
CA THR A 79 -6.98 -3.09 -9.77
C THR A 79 -7.98 -4.22 -9.96
N HIS A 80 -8.10 -5.07 -8.95
CA HIS A 80 -9.06 -6.18 -8.90
C HIS A 80 -9.67 -6.29 -7.50
N SER A 81 -10.70 -7.13 -7.35
CA SER A 81 -11.41 -7.38 -6.08
C SER A 81 -11.31 -8.84 -5.67
#